data_AF-A0A853A212-F1
#
_entry.id   AF-A0A853A212-F1
#
_cell.length_a   1.000
_cell.length_b   1.000
_cell.length_c   1.000
_cell.angle_alpha   90.00
_cell.angle_beta   90.00
_cell.angle_gamma   90.00
#
_symmetry.space_group_name_H-M   'P 1'
#
loop_
_entity.id
_entity.type
_entity.pdbx_description
1 polymer ?
#
loop_
_entity_poly.entity_id
_entity_poly.type
_entity_poly.pdbx_seq_one_letter_code
_entity_poly.pdbx_strand_id
1 'polypeptide(L)'
;MREGEIVAVTGPRGSGKTTLLACLGCALPLDDGEVWLDGVPLHGLRRRNRDRIRRDHFGFITTMPLLVPELDAVENVAVPLMAAGASRRQAHADAIEWLERLDVGDLAKARPASLDITSRQRVAAARALAGRPRIVLADDPAAPLPRDEGDHLLRVVTTAARSHGITLLLALTRESAADAADRVVRMADGRITQGLGGHDANEQAPAGASPTAPTPPTSTATRPLSEPVDQVSDAAAPPAAEAAEPAVDGRGGA
;
A
#
# COMPACT_ATOMS: atom_id res chain seq x y z
N MET A 1 -0.78 -14.21 -1.69
CA MET A 1 -1.97 -13.72 -0.97
C MET A 1 -3.16 -13.89 -1.89
N ARG A 2 -4.34 -14.18 -1.36
CA ARG A 2 -5.58 -14.26 -2.15
C ARG A 2 -6.25 -12.88 -2.20
N GLU A 3 -7.05 -12.64 -3.24
CA GLU A 3 -7.84 -11.40 -3.34
C GLU A 3 -8.78 -11.26 -2.13
N GLY A 4 -8.82 -10.07 -1.54
CA GLY A 4 -9.61 -9.76 -0.35
C GLY A 4 -9.08 -10.36 0.96
N GLU A 5 -7.96 -11.08 0.93
CA GLU A 5 -7.33 -11.65 2.13
C GLU A 5 -6.69 -10.54 2.97
N ILE A 6 -6.88 -10.60 4.29
CA ILE A 6 -6.15 -9.78 5.25
C ILE A 6 -5.06 -10.63 5.89
N VAL A 7 -3.81 -10.28 5.64
CA VAL A 7 -2.64 -10.98 6.19
C VAL A 7 -1.87 -10.06 7.12
N ALA A 8 -1.54 -10.54 8.31
CA ALA A 8 -0.62 -9.87 9.23
C ALA A 8 0.76 -10.53 9.18
N VAL A 9 1.80 -9.74 8.96
CA VAL A 9 3.20 -10.12 9.14
C VAL A 9 3.66 -9.57 10.49
N THR A 10 3.88 -10.44 11.47
CA THR A 10 4.34 -10.06 12.80
C THR A 10 5.83 -10.33 12.99
N GLY A 11 6.47 -9.58 13.87
CA GLY A 11 7.86 -9.81 14.25
C GLY A 11 8.50 -8.61 14.93
N PRO A 12 9.68 -8.77 15.56
CA PRO A 12 10.36 -7.66 16.23
C PRO A 12 10.76 -6.55 15.27
N ARG A 13 11.07 -5.36 15.80
CA ARG A 13 11.69 -4.29 15.00
C ARG A 13 12.98 -4.80 14.38
N GLY A 14 13.26 -4.39 13.14
CA GLY A 14 14.44 -4.85 12.40
C GLY A 14 14.30 -6.22 11.73
N SER A 15 13.17 -6.93 11.89
CA SER A 15 12.99 -8.24 11.24
C SER A 15 12.88 -8.19 9.71
N GLY A 16 12.77 -6.99 9.11
CA GLY A 16 12.70 -6.77 7.66
C GLY A 16 11.30 -6.50 7.10
N LYS A 17 10.26 -6.37 7.94
CA LYS A 17 8.86 -6.22 7.48
C LYS A 17 8.66 -5.01 6.56
N THR A 18 9.19 -3.85 6.95
CA THR A 18 9.16 -2.62 6.13
C THR A 18 9.81 -2.86 4.76
N THR A 19 10.96 -3.54 4.73
CA THR A 19 11.65 -3.91 3.48
C THR A 19 10.80 -4.85 2.63
N LEU A 20 10.19 -5.87 3.24
CA LEU A 20 9.26 -6.78 2.56
C LEU A 20 8.10 -6.00 1.91
N LEU A 21 7.43 -5.13 2.66
CA LEU A 21 6.35 -4.30 2.14
C LEU A 21 6.83 -3.37 1.02
N ALA A 22 7.99 -2.75 1.16
CA ALA A 22 8.56 -1.87 0.14
C ALA A 22 8.90 -2.61 -1.16
N CYS A 23 9.39 -3.85 -1.07
CA CYS A 23 9.64 -4.70 -2.24
C CYS A 23 8.32 -5.15 -2.90
N LEU A 24 7.34 -5.62 -2.12
CA LEU A 24 6.03 -6.04 -2.63
C LEU A 24 5.26 -4.87 -3.28
N GLY A 25 5.38 -3.67 -2.74
CA GLY A 25 4.74 -2.45 -3.24
C GLY A 25 5.50 -1.72 -4.35
N CYS A 26 6.53 -2.34 -4.95
CA CYS A 26 7.34 -1.75 -6.02
C CYS A 26 8.06 -0.44 -5.62
N ALA A 27 8.26 -0.17 -4.33
CA ALA A 27 9.00 0.99 -3.84
C ALA A 27 10.52 0.74 -3.86
N LEU A 28 10.94 -0.48 -3.54
CA LEU A 28 12.33 -0.93 -3.65
C LEU A 28 12.47 -1.99 -4.75
N PRO A 29 13.61 -2.04 -5.47
CA PRO A 29 13.90 -3.16 -6.35
C PRO A 29 14.21 -4.41 -5.54
N LEU A 30 14.06 -5.57 -6.17
CA LEU A 30 14.51 -6.85 -5.62
C LEU A 30 15.96 -7.06 -6.01
N ASP A 31 16.78 -7.55 -5.08
CA ASP A 31 18.15 -7.98 -5.37
C ASP A 31 18.16 -9.36 -6.04
N ASP A 32 17.28 -10.26 -5.58
CA ASP A 32 17.04 -11.60 -6.13
C ASP A 32 15.59 -12.05 -5.86
N GLY A 33 15.15 -13.09 -6.55
CA GLY A 33 13.83 -13.68 -6.43
C GLY A 33 12.75 -12.95 -7.23
N GLU A 34 11.51 -13.38 -7.02
CA GLU A 34 10.38 -12.98 -7.85
C GLU A 34 9.19 -12.52 -7.03
N VAL A 35 8.54 -11.45 -7.51
CA VAL A 35 7.23 -11.01 -7.03
C VAL A 35 6.29 -10.97 -8.22
N TRP A 36 5.07 -11.48 -8.02
CA TRP A 36 4.02 -11.59 -9.02
C TRP A 36 2.75 -10.92 -8.51
N LEU A 37 2.09 -10.14 -9.37
CA LEU A 37 0.78 -9.55 -9.12
C LEU A 37 -0.15 -9.90 -10.28
N ASP A 38 -1.18 -10.70 -10.03
CA ASP A 38 -2.14 -11.16 -11.04
C ASP A 38 -1.47 -11.75 -12.29
N GLY A 39 -0.39 -12.53 -12.08
CA GLY A 39 0.41 -13.13 -13.16
C GLY A 39 1.40 -12.18 -13.85
N VAL A 40 1.42 -10.90 -13.48
CA VAL A 40 2.40 -9.92 -13.97
C VAL A 40 3.66 -9.98 -13.10
N PRO A 41 4.85 -10.25 -13.68
CA PRO A 41 6.09 -10.19 -12.94
C PRO A 41 6.42 -8.73 -12.58
N LEU A 42 6.61 -8.47 -11.29
CA LEU A 42 7.01 -7.16 -10.78
C LEU A 42 8.54 -7.01 -10.69
N HIS A 43 9.24 -8.15 -10.61
CA HIS A 43 10.69 -8.21 -10.69
C HIS A 43 11.18 -7.77 -12.08
N GLY A 44 12.28 -7.02 -12.15
CA GLY A 44 12.84 -6.51 -13.42
C GLY A 44 12.09 -5.33 -14.05
N LEU A 45 10.98 -4.85 -13.48
CA LEU A 45 10.29 -3.66 -14.00
C LEU A 45 11.16 -2.40 -13.89
N ARG A 46 11.24 -1.65 -15.00
CA ARG A 46 11.83 -0.31 -15.01
C ARG A 46 11.05 0.63 -14.08
N ARG A 47 11.72 1.66 -13.55
CA ARG A 47 11.16 2.62 -12.58
C ARG A 47 9.79 3.18 -12.98
N ARG A 48 9.62 3.63 -14.23
CA ARG A 48 8.34 4.16 -14.73
C ARG A 48 7.19 3.16 -14.63
N ASN A 49 7.44 1.89 -14.93
CA ASN A 49 6.43 0.84 -14.84
C ASN A 49 6.10 0.50 -13.37
N ARG A 50 7.11 0.49 -12.49
CA ARG A 50 6.90 0.34 -11.05
C ARG A 50 6.05 1.45 -10.47
N ASP A 51 6.31 2.70 -10.85
CA ASP A 51 5.54 3.86 -10.39
C ASP A 51 4.07 3.81 -10.87
N ARG A 52 3.82 3.34 -12.10
CA ARG A 52 2.46 3.12 -12.62
C ARG A 52 1.73 2.01 -11.85
N ILE A 53 2.35 0.83 -11.72
CA ILE A 53 1.79 -0.28 -10.93
C ILE A 53 1.46 0.17 -9.51
N ARG A 54 2.38 0.92 -8.88
CA ARG A 54 2.21 1.43 -7.52
C ARG A 54 1.01 2.38 -7.41
N ARG A 55 0.83 3.28 -8.39
CA ARG A 55 -0.31 4.21 -8.41
C ARG A 55 -1.63 3.47 -8.60
N ASP A 56 -1.67 2.48 -9.49
CA ASP A 56 -2.93 1.91 -9.99
C ASP A 56 -3.42 0.74 -9.12
N HIS A 57 -2.52 0.06 -8.38
CA HIS A 57 -2.86 -1.16 -7.64
C HIS A 57 -2.65 -1.07 -6.13
N PHE A 58 -1.85 -0.12 -5.64
CA PHE A 58 -1.41 -0.10 -4.24
C PHE A 58 -1.85 1.15 -3.48
N GLY A 59 -2.38 0.94 -2.27
CA GLY A 59 -2.49 1.95 -1.22
C GLY A 59 -1.44 1.71 -0.13
N PHE A 60 -1.02 2.78 0.56
CA PHE A 60 0.03 2.70 1.58
C PHE A 60 -0.43 3.39 2.87
N ILE A 61 -0.30 2.68 3.99
CA ILE A 61 -0.44 3.25 5.33
C ILE A 61 0.90 3.10 6.04
N THR A 62 1.53 4.21 6.40
CA THR A 62 2.82 4.22 7.08
C THR A 62 2.65 4.44 8.58
N THR A 63 3.65 4.07 9.37
CA THR A 63 3.65 4.31 10.83
C THR A 63 3.45 5.79 11.17
N MET A 64 4.06 6.68 10.38
CA MET A 64 3.82 8.13 10.47
C MET A 64 2.76 8.55 9.46
N PRO A 65 1.75 9.37 9.83
CA PRO A 65 0.73 9.85 8.90
C PRO A 65 1.27 11.01 8.05
N LEU A 66 1.94 10.66 6.94
CA LEU A 66 2.55 11.62 6.01
C LEU A 66 1.47 12.37 5.19
N LEU A 67 0.74 13.27 5.83
CA LEU A 67 -0.21 14.18 5.19
C LEU A 67 0.51 15.41 4.60
N VAL A 68 -0.03 15.97 3.52
CA VAL A 68 0.42 17.24 2.93
C VAL A 68 -0.05 18.37 3.86
N PRO A 69 0.86 19.14 4.49
CA PRO A 69 0.50 20.13 5.52
C PRO A 69 -0.42 21.25 5.05
N GLU A 70 -0.33 21.62 3.77
CA GLU A 70 -1.06 22.73 3.17
C GLU A 70 -2.52 22.38 2.84
N LEU A 71 -2.81 21.09 2.70
CA LEU A 71 -4.12 20.56 2.34
C LEU A 71 -4.92 20.21 3.60
N ASP A 72 -6.23 20.43 3.57
CA ASP A 72 -7.10 19.89 4.63
C ASP A 72 -7.27 18.36 4.50
N ALA A 73 -8.05 17.75 5.42
CA ALA A 73 -8.25 16.31 5.43
C ALA A 73 -8.93 15.80 4.15
N VAL A 74 -9.98 16.47 3.67
CA VAL A 74 -10.68 16.05 2.43
C VAL A 74 -9.77 16.19 1.22
N GLU A 75 -8.99 17.25 1.14
CA GLU A 75 -8.04 17.48 0.05
C GLU A 75 -6.92 16.43 0.06
N ASN A 76 -6.38 16.07 1.24
CA ASN A 76 -5.40 15.00 1.39
C ASN A 76 -5.93 13.66 0.87
N VAL A 77 -7.16 13.30 1.23
CA VAL A 77 -7.80 12.05 0.80
C VAL A 77 -8.14 12.07 -0.70
N ALA A 78 -8.45 13.24 -1.26
CA ALA A 78 -8.76 13.42 -2.68
C ALA A 78 -7.54 13.34 -3.61
N VAL A 79 -6.31 13.55 -3.13
CA VAL A 79 -5.08 13.51 -3.95
C VAL A 79 -4.97 12.26 -4.85
N PRO A 80 -5.03 11.03 -4.33
CA PRO A 80 -4.91 9.83 -5.16
C PRO A 80 -6.05 9.69 -6.18
N LEU A 81 -7.27 10.13 -5.84
CA LEU A 81 -8.42 10.10 -6.75
C LEU A 81 -8.23 11.05 -7.94
N MET A 82 -7.75 12.26 -7.68
CA MET A 82 -7.43 13.23 -8.74
C MET A 82 -6.26 12.75 -9.60
N ALA A 83 -5.24 12.12 -8.99
CA ALA A 83 -4.12 11.52 -9.71
C ALA A 83 -4.55 10.36 -10.63
N ALA A 84 -5.65 9.69 -10.30
CA ALA A 84 -6.30 8.66 -11.13
C ALA A 84 -7.27 9.25 -12.18
N GLY A 85 -7.40 10.58 -12.27
CA GLY A 85 -8.20 11.27 -13.29
C GLY A 85 -9.61 11.68 -12.87
N ALA A 86 -10.01 11.50 -11.60
CA ALA A 86 -11.30 11.98 -11.13
C ALA A 86 -11.37 13.52 -11.12
N SER A 87 -12.54 14.09 -11.46
CA SER A 87 -12.77 15.52 -11.30
C SER A 87 -12.66 15.93 -9.82
N ARG A 88 -12.24 17.16 -9.54
CA ARG A 88 -12.14 17.67 -8.15
C ARG A 88 -13.44 17.48 -7.37
N ARG A 89 -14.59 17.73 -7.99
CA ARG A 89 -15.91 17.56 -7.35
C ARG A 89 -16.16 16.11 -6.94
N GLN A 90 -15.92 15.16 -7.84
CA GLN A 90 -16.10 13.74 -7.57
C GLN A 90 -15.11 13.26 -6.49
N ALA A 91 -13.83 13.63 -6.64
CA ALA A 91 -12.78 13.25 -5.71
C ALA A 91 -13.06 13.74 -4.28
N HIS A 92 -13.58 14.97 -4.11
CA HIS A 92 -13.97 15.48 -2.80
C HIS A 92 -15.18 14.75 -2.22
N ALA A 93 -16.19 14.41 -3.03
CA ALA A 93 -17.35 13.66 -2.57
C ALA A 93 -16.94 12.27 -2.06
N ASP A 94 -16.16 11.54 -2.84
CA ASP A 94 -15.65 10.22 -2.46
C ASP A 94 -14.75 10.31 -1.22
N ALA A 95 -13.90 11.35 -1.15
CA ALA A 95 -13.03 11.59 0.00
C ALA A 95 -13.80 11.82 1.30
N ILE A 96 -14.92 12.55 1.26
CA ILE A 96 -15.79 12.76 2.42
C ILE A 96 -16.37 11.43 2.90
N GLU A 97 -16.89 10.61 1.98
CA GLU A 97 -17.44 9.31 2.39
C GLU A 97 -16.37 8.41 3.03
N TRP A 98 -15.13 8.47 2.55
CA TRP A 98 -14.02 7.73 3.16
C TRP A 98 -13.62 8.28 4.53
N LEU A 99 -13.66 9.60 4.74
CA LEU A 99 -13.44 10.19 6.06
C LEU A 99 -14.55 9.78 7.04
N GLU A 100 -15.80 9.74 6.60
CA GLU A 100 -16.94 9.26 7.41
C GLU A 100 -16.77 7.80 7.80
N ARG A 101 -16.39 6.92 6.86
CA ARG A 101 -16.12 5.49 7.14
C ARG A 101 -14.96 5.28 8.12
N LEU A 102 -14.05 6.24 8.22
CA LEU A 102 -12.88 6.21 9.11
C LEU A 102 -13.10 7.02 10.40
N ASP A 103 -14.36 7.36 10.73
CA ASP A 103 -14.75 8.09 11.94
C ASP A 103 -14.02 9.44 12.10
N VAL A 104 -13.82 10.17 11.00
CA VAL A 104 -13.17 11.51 10.95
C VAL A 104 -13.84 12.46 9.94
N GLY A 105 -15.11 12.21 9.58
CA GLY A 105 -15.85 13.01 8.59
C GLY A 105 -16.08 14.47 9.02
N ASP A 106 -16.28 14.69 10.32
CA ASP A 106 -16.41 16.01 10.94
C ASP A 106 -15.14 16.86 10.84
N LEU A 107 -13.98 16.21 10.66
CA LEU A 107 -12.67 16.83 10.52
C LEU A 107 -12.28 17.12 9.07
N ALA A 108 -13.20 16.96 8.11
CA ALA A 108 -12.91 17.09 6.67
C ALA A 108 -12.16 18.38 6.28
N LYS A 109 -12.47 19.51 6.94
CA LYS A 109 -11.86 20.83 6.67
C LYS A 109 -10.69 21.18 7.60
N ALA A 110 -10.32 20.28 8.50
CA ALA A 110 -9.20 20.50 9.41
C ALA A 110 -7.88 20.25 8.69
N ARG A 111 -6.88 21.09 8.99
CA ARG A 111 -5.52 20.92 8.45
C ARG A 111 -4.70 19.99 9.35
N PRO A 112 -3.68 19.29 8.84
CA PRO A 112 -2.85 18.38 9.63
C PRO A 112 -2.30 18.99 10.93
N ALA A 113 -1.96 20.28 10.93
CA ALA A 113 -1.45 20.99 12.11
C ALA A 113 -2.47 21.12 13.25
N SER A 114 -3.78 21.09 12.96
CA SER A 114 -4.85 21.16 13.96
C SER A 114 -5.37 19.78 14.38
N LEU A 115 -4.81 18.70 13.83
CA LEU A 115 -5.26 17.34 14.08
C LEU A 115 -4.32 16.63 15.07
N ASP A 116 -4.90 15.90 16.01
CA ASP A 116 -4.14 14.96 16.84
C ASP A 116 -3.57 13.81 15.99
N ILE A 117 -2.71 12.99 16.59
CA ILE A 117 -2.04 11.91 15.87
C ILE A 117 -3.02 10.84 15.38
N THR A 118 -4.04 10.53 16.19
CA THR A 118 -5.08 9.54 15.87
C THR A 118 -5.89 9.95 14.65
N SER A 119 -6.38 11.20 14.63
CA SER A 119 -7.14 11.74 13.51
C SER A 119 -6.28 11.79 12.25
N ARG A 120 -5.02 12.24 12.34
CA ARG A 120 -4.09 12.22 11.20
C ARG A 120 -3.88 10.81 10.63
N GLN A 121 -3.79 9.81 11.50
CA GLN A 121 -3.62 8.42 11.08
C GLN A 121 -4.88 7.88 10.39
N ARG A 122 -6.07 8.19 10.90
CA ARG A 122 -7.35 7.83 10.25
C ARG A 122 -7.51 8.53 8.90
N VAL A 123 -7.12 9.80 8.77
CA VAL A 123 -7.09 10.53 7.49
C VAL A 123 -6.10 9.89 6.50
N ALA A 124 -4.91 9.50 6.96
CA ALA A 124 -3.92 8.82 6.13
C ALA A 124 -4.44 7.45 5.66
N ALA A 125 -5.15 6.70 6.52
CA ALA A 125 -5.79 5.45 6.16
C ALA A 125 -6.93 5.65 5.15
N ALA A 126 -7.78 6.66 5.34
CA ALA A 126 -8.81 7.05 4.39
C ALA A 126 -8.20 7.35 3.00
N ARG A 127 -7.10 8.11 2.95
CA ARG A 127 -6.36 8.39 1.70
C ARG A 127 -5.86 7.12 1.02
N ALA A 128 -5.34 6.16 1.78
CA ALA A 128 -4.84 4.91 1.24
C ALA A 128 -5.96 4.03 0.64
N LEU A 129 -7.16 4.10 1.21
CA LEU A 129 -8.31 3.31 0.78
C LEU A 129 -9.15 4.02 -0.31
N ALA A 130 -9.06 5.35 -0.39
CA ALA A 130 -9.96 6.17 -1.20
C ALA A 130 -10.00 5.75 -2.67
N GLY A 131 -8.83 5.50 -3.26
CA GLY A 131 -8.68 5.04 -4.64
C GLY A 131 -9.15 3.61 -4.90
N ARG A 132 -9.69 2.91 -3.89
CA ARG A 132 -10.08 1.49 -3.94
C ARG A 132 -8.97 0.62 -4.56
N PRO A 133 -7.73 0.71 -4.05
CA PRO A 133 -6.63 -0.07 -4.60
C PRO A 133 -6.91 -1.57 -4.42
N ARG A 134 -6.28 -2.40 -5.25
CA ARG A 134 -6.38 -3.86 -5.11
C ARG A 134 -5.75 -4.34 -3.80
N ILE A 135 -4.63 -3.70 -3.42
CA ILE A 135 -3.83 -4.07 -2.26
C ILE A 135 -3.52 -2.82 -1.44
N VAL A 136 -3.71 -2.88 -0.12
CA VAL A 136 -3.15 -1.90 0.81
C VAL A 136 -2.01 -2.55 1.59
N LEU A 137 -0.87 -1.86 1.62
CA LEU A 137 0.29 -2.22 2.42
C LEU A 137 0.37 -1.28 3.62
N ALA A 138 0.25 -1.83 4.83
CA ALA A 138 0.25 -1.04 6.05
C ALA A 138 1.44 -1.41 6.94
N ASP A 139 2.37 -0.47 7.11
CA ASP A 139 3.56 -0.65 7.95
C ASP A 139 3.37 -0.06 9.34
N ASP A 140 3.09 -0.94 10.29
CA ASP A 140 2.80 -0.68 11.71
C ASP A 140 1.89 0.56 11.92
N PRO A 141 0.68 0.57 11.31
CA PRO A 141 -0.16 1.78 11.26
C PRO A 141 -0.68 2.21 12.64
N ALA A 142 -0.67 1.31 13.62
CA ALA A 142 -1.13 1.55 14.99
C ALA A 142 0.02 1.88 15.96
N ALA A 143 1.28 1.83 15.53
CA ALA A 143 2.43 2.04 16.41
C ALA A 143 2.47 3.41 17.13
N PRO A 144 2.06 4.54 16.52
CA PRO A 144 2.11 5.84 17.20
C PRO A 144 0.92 6.09 18.12
N LEU A 145 -0.08 5.19 18.15
CA LEU A 145 -1.35 5.42 18.82
C LEU A 145 -1.42 4.76 20.20
N PRO A 146 -2.22 5.31 21.13
CA PRO A 146 -2.64 4.58 22.32
C PRO A 146 -3.26 3.24 21.94
N ARG A 147 -3.12 2.22 22.80
CA ARG A 147 -3.52 0.83 22.49
C ARG A 147 -4.96 0.73 21.96
N ASP A 148 -5.92 1.34 22.66
CA ASP A 148 -7.34 1.23 22.31
C ASP A 148 -7.67 1.95 21.00
N GLU A 149 -7.03 3.10 20.75
CA GLU A 149 -7.15 3.84 19.48
C GLU A 149 -6.49 3.12 18.32
N GLY A 150 -5.35 2.47 18.56
CA GLY A 150 -4.66 1.64 17.57
C GLY A 150 -5.49 0.41 17.19
N ASP A 151 -6.06 -0.27 18.18
CA ASP A 151 -6.92 -1.42 17.97
C ASP A 151 -8.22 -0.98 17.25
N HIS A 152 -8.76 0.21 17.55
CA HIS A 152 -9.89 0.80 16.82
C HIS A 152 -9.57 1.10 15.37
N LEU A 153 -8.45 1.79 15.09
CA LEU A 153 -7.99 2.06 13.73
C LEU A 153 -7.90 0.77 12.91
N LEU A 154 -7.28 -0.28 13.47
CA LEU A 154 -7.15 -1.56 12.78
C LEU A 154 -8.50 -2.21 12.49
N ARG A 155 -9.46 -2.18 13.43
CA ARG A 155 -10.82 -2.67 13.19
C ARG A 155 -11.52 -1.91 12.07
N VAL A 156 -11.45 -0.58 12.07
CA VAL A 156 -12.12 0.24 11.06
C VAL A 156 -11.47 0.03 9.68
N VAL A 157 -10.14 0.04 9.60
CA VAL A 157 -9.40 -0.20 8.35
C VAL A 157 -9.69 -1.60 7.78
N THR A 158 -9.64 -2.64 8.62
CA THR A 158 -9.92 -4.01 8.17
C THR A 158 -11.38 -4.18 7.73
N THR A 159 -12.33 -3.57 8.45
CA THR A 159 -13.76 -3.57 8.06
C THR A 159 -13.98 -2.84 6.73
N ALA A 160 -13.35 -1.68 6.56
CA ALA A 160 -13.45 -0.90 5.35
C ALA A 160 -12.80 -1.63 4.16
N ALA A 161 -11.67 -2.30 4.36
CA ALA A 161 -11.03 -3.13 3.35
C ALA A 161 -11.93 -4.30 2.92
N ARG A 162 -12.48 -5.06 3.88
CA ARG A 162 -13.39 -6.19 3.59
C ARG A 162 -14.62 -5.76 2.80
N SER A 163 -15.28 -4.68 3.21
CA SER A 163 -16.49 -4.17 2.54
C SER A 163 -16.26 -3.74 1.09
N HIS A 164 -15.00 -3.47 0.70
CA HIS A 164 -14.63 -3.05 -0.64
C HIS A 164 -13.80 -4.11 -1.41
N GLY A 165 -13.63 -5.31 -0.86
CA GLY A 165 -12.83 -6.37 -1.49
C GLY A 165 -11.32 -6.05 -1.58
N ILE A 166 -10.82 -5.14 -0.75
CA ILE A 166 -9.43 -4.71 -0.75
C ILE A 166 -8.59 -5.75 0.00
N THR A 167 -7.52 -6.22 -0.62
CA THR A 167 -6.51 -7.09 0.01
C THR A 167 -5.64 -6.26 0.94
N LEU A 168 -5.35 -6.73 2.16
CA LEU A 168 -4.58 -5.96 3.13
C LEU A 168 -3.39 -6.75 3.66
N LEU A 169 -2.19 -6.17 3.60
CA LEU A 169 -0.98 -6.70 4.25
C LEU A 169 -0.57 -5.78 5.38
N LEU A 170 -0.70 -6.26 6.62
CA LEU A 170 -0.36 -5.53 7.84
C LEU A 170 1.02 -6.00 8.34
N ALA A 171 2.04 -5.15 8.31
CA ALA A 171 3.27 -5.39 9.05
C ALA A 171 3.09 -4.86 10.48
N LEU A 172 3.16 -5.74 11.49
CA LEU A 172 2.87 -5.38 12.88
C LEU A 172 4.03 -5.75 13.80
N THR A 173 4.36 -4.87 14.73
CA THR A 173 5.33 -5.21 15.80
C THR A 173 4.64 -5.86 17.00
N ARG A 174 3.39 -5.47 17.30
CA ARG A 174 2.59 -6.03 18.40
C ARG A 174 1.79 -7.23 17.91
N GLU A 175 1.94 -8.38 18.56
CA GLU A 175 1.18 -9.59 18.17
C GLU A 175 -0.32 -9.47 18.43
N SER A 176 -0.73 -8.80 19.51
CA SER A 176 -2.14 -8.58 19.84
C SER A 176 -2.91 -7.77 18.79
N ALA A 177 -2.21 -7.05 17.91
CA ALA A 177 -2.82 -6.32 16.81
C ALA A 177 -3.15 -7.22 15.60
N ALA A 178 -2.67 -8.47 15.58
CA ALA A 178 -2.85 -9.39 14.46
C ALA A 178 -4.20 -10.12 14.45
N ASP A 179 -4.98 -10.04 15.54
CA ASP A 179 -6.27 -10.73 15.70
C ASP A 179 -7.31 -10.31 14.64
N ALA A 180 -7.13 -9.16 14.00
CA ALA A 180 -8.01 -8.67 12.93
C ALA A 180 -7.72 -9.29 11.55
N ALA A 181 -6.64 -10.08 11.40
CA ALA A 181 -6.22 -10.69 10.15
C ALA A 181 -6.74 -12.12 9.97
N ASP A 182 -6.97 -12.52 8.71
CA ASP A 182 -7.37 -13.89 8.36
C ASP A 182 -6.20 -14.88 8.54
N ARG A 183 -4.98 -14.40 8.33
CA ARG A 183 -3.76 -15.19 8.46
C ARG A 183 -2.64 -14.38 9.07
N VAL A 184 -1.87 -15.04 9.94
CA VAL A 184 -0.68 -14.45 10.58
C VAL A 184 0.57 -15.18 10.13
N VAL A 185 1.54 -14.42 9.63
CA VAL A 185 2.88 -14.86 9.24
C VAL A 185 3.87 -14.24 10.21
N ARG A 186 4.80 -15.03 10.75
CA ARG A 186 5.85 -14.51 11.64
C ARG A 186 7.15 -14.37 10.88
N MET A 187 7.87 -13.28 11.13
CA MET A 187 9.11 -12.96 10.46
C MET A 187 10.19 -12.54 11.47
N ALA A 188 11.37 -13.13 11.34
CA ALA A 188 12.57 -12.80 12.12
C ALA A 188 13.80 -12.84 11.21
N ASP A 189 14.71 -11.88 11.38
CA ASP A 189 15.99 -11.80 10.64
C ASP A 189 15.85 -11.99 9.12
N GLY A 190 14.87 -11.31 8.52
CA GLY A 190 14.61 -11.37 7.08
C GLY A 190 13.95 -12.65 6.57
N ARG A 191 13.56 -13.57 7.46
CA ARG A 191 12.96 -14.87 7.11
C ARG A 191 11.61 -15.08 7.75
N ILE A 192 10.72 -15.77 7.03
CA ILE A 192 9.46 -16.24 7.58
C ILE A 192 9.74 -17.46 8.47
N THR A 193 9.36 -17.38 9.74
CA THR A 193 9.59 -18.44 10.75
C THR A 193 8.34 -19.25 11.04
N GLN A 194 7.14 -18.72 10.77
CA GLN A 194 5.86 -19.42 10.96
C GLN A 194 4.79 -18.84 10.01
N GLY A 195 3.81 -19.65 9.61
CA GLY A 195 2.60 -19.16 8.92
C GLY A 195 2.56 -19.37 7.40
N LEU A 196 3.49 -20.16 6.83
CA LEU A 196 3.44 -20.56 5.41
C LEU A 196 2.36 -21.62 5.11
N GLY A 197 1.73 -22.20 6.14
CA GLY A 197 0.61 -23.13 5.97
C GLY A 197 -0.68 -22.40 5.62
N GLY A 198 -1.07 -22.42 4.34
CA GLY A 198 -2.47 -22.26 3.95
C GLY A 198 -3.26 -23.52 4.29
N HIS A 199 -4.53 -23.37 4.63
CA HIS A 199 -5.46 -24.49 4.76
C HIS A 199 -5.52 -25.30 3.46
N ASP A 200 -4.82 -26.44 3.43
CA ASP A 200 -5.22 -27.67 2.74
C ASP A 200 -5.68 -28.66 3.83
N ALA A 201 -6.71 -28.30 4.57
CA ALA A 201 -7.36 -29.18 5.54
C ALA A 201 -8.65 -29.77 4.94
N ASN A 202 -8.51 -30.47 3.81
CA ASN A 202 -9.44 -31.55 3.45
C ASN A 202 -8.79 -32.46 2.40
N GLU A 203 -7.81 -33.25 2.81
CA GLU A 203 -7.52 -34.52 2.14
C GLU A 203 -7.07 -35.52 3.20
N GLN A 204 -8.05 -36.15 3.88
CA GLN A 204 -7.80 -37.45 4.48
C GLN A 204 -7.46 -38.42 3.34
N ALA A 205 -6.17 -38.65 3.13
CA ALA A 205 -5.68 -39.78 2.36
C ALA A 205 -5.95 -41.09 3.12
N PRO A 206 -6.53 -42.12 2.50
CA PRO A 206 -6.03 -43.46 2.68
C PRO A 206 -4.82 -43.67 1.75
N ALA A 207 -3.84 -44.37 2.27
CA ALA A 207 -2.58 -44.66 1.62
C ALA A 207 -2.74 -45.40 0.28
N GLY A 208 -1.94 -45.00 -0.71
CA GLY A 208 -1.53 -45.84 -1.83
C GLY A 208 -1.87 -45.32 -3.22
N ALA A 209 -1.01 -44.45 -3.77
CA ALA A 209 -0.53 -44.50 -5.17
C ALA A 209 0.28 -43.23 -5.52
N SER A 210 1.40 -43.42 -6.21
CA SER A 210 2.12 -42.42 -7.00
C SER A 210 2.26 -42.97 -8.43
N PRO A 211 2.54 -42.15 -9.45
CA PRO A 211 2.08 -40.79 -9.71
C PRO A 211 1.56 -40.63 -11.17
N THR A 212 0.76 -39.62 -11.48
CA THR A 212 0.58 -39.18 -12.88
C THR A 212 0.37 -37.68 -12.93
N ALA A 213 1.18 -37.01 -13.76
CA ALA A 213 1.18 -35.56 -13.94
C ALA A 213 -0.16 -35.04 -14.50
N PRO A 214 -0.69 -33.91 -14.02
CA PRO A 214 -1.83 -33.27 -14.66
C PRO A 214 -1.39 -32.17 -15.64
N THR A 215 -1.84 -32.32 -16.87
CA THR A 215 -1.93 -31.32 -17.94
C THR A 215 -2.76 -30.11 -17.49
N PRO A 216 -2.44 -28.86 -17.91
CA PRO A 216 -3.19 -27.67 -17.48
C PRO A 216 -4.60 -27.60 -18.09
N PRO A 217 -5.62 -27.11 -17.37
CA PRO A 217 -6.94 -26.88 -17.92
C PRO A 217 -7.05 -25.53 -18.65
N THR A 218 -7.89 -25.56 -19.68
CA THR A 218 -8.25 -24.48 -20.59
C THR A 218 -9.07 -23.37 -19.92
N SER A 219 -8.65 -22.14 -20.23
CA SER A 219 -9.34 -20.85 -20.27
C SER A 219 -10.85 -20.79 -19.90
N THR A 220 -11.17 -19.97 -18.90
CA THR A 220 -12.42 -19.22 -18.80
C THR A 220 -12.12 -17.74 -18.56
N ALA A 221 -12.84 -16.87 -19.28
CA ALA A 221 -12.53 -15.47 -19.53
C ALA A 221 -12.56 -14.56 -18.29
N THR A 222 -11.41 -13.95 -17.99
CA THR A 222 -11.27 -12.73 -17.20
C THR A 222 -10.98 -11.57 -18.15
N ARG A 223 -11.58 -10.40 -17.91
CA ARG A 223 -11.36 -9.19 -18.74
C ARG A 223 -9.85 -8.93 -18.93
N PRO A 224 -9.37 -8.80 -20.17
CA PRO A 224 -7.94 -8.69 -20.42
C PRO A 224 -7.39 -7.33 -19.93
N LEU A 225 -6.14 -7.35 -19.48
CA LEU A 225 -5.27 -6.17 -19.51
C LEU A 225 -5.08 -5.80 -20.98
N SER A 226 -5.89 -4.87 -21.49
CA SER A 226 -5.72 -4.36 -22.84
C SER A 226 -4.47 -3.50 -22.94
N GLU A 227 -3.58 -3.97 -23.81
CA GLU A 227 -2.50 -3.33 -24.57
C GLU A 227 -1.04 -3.64 -24.17
N PRO A 228 -0.21 -4.02 -25.16
CA PRO A 228 1.18 -4.35 -24.96
C PRO A 228 1.96 -3.10 -24.58
N VAL A 229 2.88 -3.23 -23.62
CA VAL A 229 3.84 -2.17 -23.34
C VAL A 229 4.83 -2.13 -24.51
N ASP A 230 4.56 -1.25 -25.47
CA ASP A 230 5.41 -1.01 -26.63
C ASP A 230 6.87 -0.81 -26.20
N GLN A 231 7.73 -1.63 -26.80
CA GLN A 231 9.17 -1.41 -26.83
C GLN A 231 9.46 -0.24 -27.77
N VAL A 232 9.35 1.01 -27.29
CA VAL A 232 9.85 2.15 -28.06
C VAL A 232 11.34 2.31 -27.79
N SER A 233 12.12 2.07 -28.86
CA SER A 233 13.55 2.39 -28.94
C SER A 233 13.77 3.88 -29.19
N ASP A 234 14.65 4.45 -28.35
CA ASP A 234 15.64 5.51 -28.58
C ASP A 234 15.24 6.94 -28.96
N ALA A 235 15.78 7.91 -28.20
CA ALA A 235 16.43 9.14 -28.69
C ALA A 235 16.77 10.12 -27.52
N ALA A 236 18.08 10.29 -27.30
CA ALA A 236 18.82 11.50 -26.89
C ALA A 236 18.25 12.45 -25.81
N ALA A 237 18.96 12.51 -24.67
CA ALA A 237 18.90 13.60 -23.70
C ALA A 237 19.84 14.75 -24.11
N PRO A 238 19.46 16.04 -23.95
CA PRO A 238 20.41 17.14 -23.90
C PRO A 238 20.89 17.40 -22.45
N PRO A 239 22.09 17.99 -22.25
CA PRO A 239 22.78 18.03 -20.96
C PRO A 239 22.29 19.13 -20.02
N ALA A 240 22.61 18.94 -18.74
CA ALA A 240 22.34 19.81 -17.61
C ALA A 240 23.05 21.16 -17.72
N ALA A 241 22.35 22.24 -17.33
CA ALA A 241 22.92 23.56 -17.13
C ALA A 241 23.21 23.78 -15.63
N GLU A 242 24.40 24.31 -15.41
CA GLU A 242 25.17 24.50 -14.19
C GLU A 242 24.72 25.73 -13.37
N ALA A 243 25.13 25.74 -12.10
CA ALA A 243 24.76 26.69 -11.06
C ALA A 243 25.25 28.13 -11.31
N ALA A 244 24.51 29.12 -10.81
CA ALA A 244 24.97 30.50 -10.67
C ALA A 244 24.65 31.01 -9.25
N GLU A 245 25.69 31.38 -8.51
CA GLU A 245 25.66 32.09 -7.22
C GLU A 245 25.18 33.54 -7.40
N PRO A 246 24.54 34.17 -6.40
CA PRO A 246 24.26 35.60 -6.45
C PRO A 246 25.43 36.44 -5.89
N ALA A 247 25.85 37.41 -6.69
CA ALA A 247 26.81 38.45 -6.36
C ALA A 247 26.27 39.47 -5.34
N VAL A 248 27.14 39.86 -4.41
CA VAL A 248 27.00 41.01 -3.51
C VAL A 248 27.19 42.29 -4.31
N ASP A 249 26.22 43.21 -4.30
CA ASP A 249 26.40 44.58 -4.80
C ASP A 249 26.35 45.56 -3.62
N GLY A 250 27.48 46.23 -3.41
CA GLY A 250 27.64 47.35 -2.50
C GLY A 250 27.66 48.66 -3.28
N ARG A 251 26.75 49.56 -2.95
CA ARG A 251 26.85 51.01 -3.24
C ARG A 251 26.36 51.71 -1.97
N GLY A 252 27.03 52.70 -1.40
CA GLY A 252 27.93 53.69 -1.95
C GLY A 252 27.46 55.02 -1.37
N GLY A 253 28.29 55.62 -0.51
CA GLY A 253 27.96 56.86 0.19
C GLY A 253 27.92 58.08 -0.73
N ALA A 254 27.22 59.09 -0.21
CA ALA A 254 27.62 60.49 -0.24
C ALA A 254 27.75 60.94 1.22
#